data_AF-W4QPZ9-F1
#
_entry.id   AF-W4QPZ9-F1
#
_cell.length_a   1.000
_cell.length_b   1.000
_cell.length_c   1.000
_cell.angle_alpha   90.00
_cell.angle_beta   90.00
_cell.angle_gamma   90.00
#
_symmetry.space_group_name_H-M   'P 1'
#
loop_
_entity.id
_entity.type
_entity.pdbx_description
1 polymer ?
#
loop_
_entity_poly.entity_id
_entity_poly.type
_entity_poly.pdbx_seq_one_letter_code
_entity_poly.pdbx_strand_id
1 'polypeptide(L)'
;MGTLWFNGTFFTMEHENESVEAVYVKDGRIQDIGKTETLEKKYNSTIEERRDVEGLYIYPGFVDSHLHIIGHGEKLIRLDLSNMYSAEEMKVHLKHSYTKQANQQWLIGEGWNENNFPDRKFSQNRIR
;
A
#
# COMPACT_ATOMS: atom_id res chain seq x y z
N MET A 1 19.94 16.13 16.51
CA MET A 1 20.86 15.37 15.63
C MET A 1 19.99 14.71 14.56
N GLY A 2 20.55 13.97 13.59
CA GLY A 2 19.78 13.41 12.47
C GLY A 2 20.45 12.20 11.82
N THR A 3 19.78 11.59 10.86
CA THR A 3 20.24 10.37 10.18
C THR A 3 20.80 10.69 8.80
N LEU A 4 22.01 10.23 8.52
CA LEU A 4 22.58 10.24 7.17
C LEU A 4 22.29 8.90 6.48
N TRP A 5 21.55 8.94 5.38
CA TRP A 5 21.34 7.80 4.49
C TRP A 5 22.32 7.91 3.32
N PHE A 6 23.09 6.86 3.04
CA PHE A 6 24.20 6.93 2.09
C PHE A 6 24.43 5.60 1.36
N ASN A 7 25.32 5.61 0.37
CA ASN A 7 25.64 4.46 -0.49
C ASN A 7 24.42 3.96 -1.27
N GLY A 8 23.73 4.88 -1.96
CA GLY A 8 22.58 4.55 -2.81
C GLY A 8 22.41 5.54 -3.95
N THR A 9 21.44 5.26 -4.83
CA THR A 9 21.01 6.20 -5.86
C THR A 9 19.65 6.77 -5.47
N PHE A 10 19.63 8.02 -5.00
CA PHE A 10 18.42 8.69 -4.52
C PHE A 10 17.89 9.60 -5.61
N PHE A 11 16.77 9.25 -6.24
CA PHE A 11 16.12 10.12 -7.22
C PHE A 11 15.37 11.26 -6.54
N THR A 12 15.63 12.50 -6.96
CA THR A 12 15.02 13.70 -6.36
C THR A 12 13.64 14.00 -6.94
N MET A 13 13.42 13.59 -8.20
CA MET A 13 12.25 13.94 -9.03
C MET A 13 12.08 15.45 -9.27
N GLU A 14 13.12 16.26 -9.02
CA GLU A 14 13.14 17.69 -9.36
C GLU A 14 13.35 17.87 -10.88
N HIS A 15 14.27 17.09 -11.45
CA HIS A 15 14.42 16.92 -12.90
C HIS A 15 14.45 15.45 -13.33
N GLU A 16 14.20 15.20 -14.62
CA GLU A 16 14.23 13.86 -15.20
C GLU A 16 15.61 13.21 -15.01
N ASN A 17 15.63 11.98 -14.48
CA ASN A 17 16.84 11.20 -14.17
C ASN A 17 17.80 11.85 -13.15
N GLU A 18 17.37 12.90 -12.44
CA GLU A 18 18.21 13.52 -11.41
C GLU A 18 18.30 12.64 -10.16
N SER A 19 19.54 12.41 -9.72
CA SER A 19 19.82 11.62 -8.52
C SER A 19 21.04 12.13 -7.74
N VAL A 20 21.09 11.74 -6.47
CA VAL A 20 22.19 12.01 -5.53
C VAL A 20 22.64 10.73 -4.83
N GLU A 21 23.75 10.79 -4.10
CA GLU A 21 24.37 9.64 -3.43
C GLU A 21 23.91 9.46 -1.97
N ALA A 22 23.44 10.54 -1.34
CA ALA A 22 23.10 10.58 0.07
C ALA A 22 22.07 11.66 0.40
N VAL A 23 21.38 11.45 1.52
CA VAL A 23 20.35 12.34 2.08
C VAL A 23 20.56 12.47 3.59
N TYR A 24 20.56 13.70 4.10
CA TYR A 24 20.55 13.97 5.54
C TYR A 24 19.13 14.32 6.00
N VAL A 25 18.59 13.51 6.92
CA VAL A 25 17.24 13.64 7.45
C VAL A 25 17.29 14.04 8.92
N LYS A 26 16.51 15.06 9.27
CA LYS A 26 16.34 15.53 10.65
C LYS A 26 14.89 15.89 10.89
N ASP A 27 14.34 15.44 12.02
CA ASP A 27 12.95 15.71 12.44
C ASP A 27 11.92 15.30 11.37
N GLY A 28 12.15 14.14 10.74
CA GLY A 28 11.29 13.59 9.68
C GLY A 28 11.33 14.36 8.35
N ARG A 29 12.26 15.31 8.19
CA ARG A 29 12.41 16.12 6.97
C ARG A 29 13.80 15.96 6.36
N ILE A 30 13.86 15.94 5.04
CA ILE A 30 15.11 16.06 4.29
C ILE A 30 15.62 17.48 4.50
N GLN A 31 16.80 17.62 5.11
CA GLN A 31 17.46 18.91 5.31
C GLN A 31 18.48 19.20 4.22
N ASP A 32 19.06 18.14 3.63
CA ASP A 32 20.10 18.27 2.62
C ASP A 32 20.27 16.98 1.81
N ILE A 33 20.79 17.14 0.59
CA ILE A 33 21.00 16.08 -0.38
C ILE A 33 22.32 16.30 -1.11
N GLY A 34 22.95 15.23 -1.61
CA GLY A 34 24.14 15.38 -2.46
C GLY A 34 25.12 14.22 -2.35
N LYS A 35 26.41 14.53 -2.44
CA LYS A 35 27.49 13.56 -2.29
C LYS A 35 27.64 13.12 -0.84
N THR A 36 27.90 11.83 -0.63
CA THR A 36 28.06 11.25 0.72
C THR A 36 29.12 12.01 1.53
N GLU A 37 30.32 12.16 0.98
CA GLU A 37 31.43 12.82 1.67
C GLU A 37 31.12 14.29 2.05
N THR A 38 30.37 14.99 1.21
CA THR A 38 30.01 16.39 1.45
C THR A 38 29.06 16.49 2.64
N LEU A 39 28.04 15.63 2.69
CA LEU A 39 27.08 15.60 3.80
C LEU A 39 27.74 15.10 5.10
N GLU A 40 28.61 14.10 5.03
CA GLU A 40 29.37 13.62 6.19
C GLU A 40 30.21 14.72 6.83
N LYS A 41 30.94 15.49 6.01
CA LYS A 41 31.76 16.62 6.49
C LYS A 41 30.89 17.73 7.06
N LYS A 42 29.82 18.11 6.36
CA LYS A 42 28.92 19.21 6.76
C LYS A 42 28.18 18.91 8.07
N TYR A 43 27.73 17.68 8.25
CA TYR A 43 26.90 17.28 9.39
C TYR A 43 27.62 16.44 10.44
N ASN A 44 28.95 16.31 10.38
CA ASN A 44 29.76 15.45 11.26
C ASN A 44 29.38 15.52 12.76
N SER A 45 29.18 16.73 13.29
CA SER A 45 28.83 16.95 14.72
C SER A 45 27.34 16.75 15.04
N THR A 46 26.51 16.51 14.02
CA THR A 46 25.04 16.44 14.12
C THR A 46 24.45 15.15 13.56
N ILE A 47 25.26 14.27 12.98
CA ILE A 47 24.85 12.92 12.58
C ILE A 47 24.75 12.06 13.85
N GLU A 48 23.53 11.61 14.13
CA GLU A 48 23.22 10.65 15.19
C GLU A 48 23.42 9.22 14.70
N GLU A 49 22.99 8.98 13.46
CA GLU A 49 22.93 7.66 12.86
C GLU A 49 23.35 7.69 11.39
N ARG A 50 24.04 6.63 10.96
CA ARG A 50 24.38 6.39 9.56
C ARG A 50 23.65 5.15 9.08
N ARG A 51 22.94 5.26 7.97
CA ARG A 51 22.17 4.19 7.33
C ARG A 51 22.72 3.94 5.94
N ASP A 52 23.45 2.85 5.80
CA ASP A 52 23.88 2.34 4.50
C ASP A 52 22.67 1.73 3.80
N VAL A 53 22.41 2.13 2.56
CA VAL A 53 21.31 1.59 1.73
C VAL A 53 21.79 0.58 0.69
N GLU A 54 23.03 0.11 0.81
CA GLU A 54 23.59 -1.06 0.12
C GLU A 54 23.54 -0.98 -1.42
N GLY A 55 23.72 0.21 -1.98
CA GLY A 55 23.68 0.47 -3.42
C GLY A 55 22.27 0.46 -4.01
N LEU A 56 21.22 0.42 -3.18
CA LEU A 56 19.84 0.39 -3.65
C LEU A 56 19.39 1.74 -4.24
N TYR A 57 18.27 1.68 -4.96
CA TYR A 57 17.61 2.84 -5.55
C TYR A 57 16.50 3.34 -4.63
N ILE A 58 16.52 4.64 -4.32
CA ILE A 58 15.58 5.30 -3.43
C ILE A 58 14.76 6.30 -4.26
N TYR A 59 13.46 6.28 -4.04
CA TYR A 59 12.49 7.13 -4.71
C TYR A 59 11.64 7.86 -3.67
N PRO A 60 11.08 9.05 -3.99
CA PRO A 60 10.01 9.63 -3.19
C PRO A 60 8.85 8.63 -3.09
N GLY A 61 8.19 8.61 -1.93
CA GLY A 61 7.00 7.77 -1.75
C GLY A 61 5.92 8.12 -2.76
N PHE A 62 5.15 7.12 -3.20
CA PHE A 62 4.02 7.35 -4.09
C PHE A 62 2.96 8.23 -3.42
N VAL A 63 2.44 9.20 -4.18
CA VAL A 63 1.35 10.08 -3.75
C VAL A 63 0.15 9.83 -4.65
N ASP A 64 -0.92 9.32 -4.06
CA ASP A 64 -2.21 9.20 -4.72
C ASP A 64 -3.04 10.47 -4.44
N SER A 65 -3.40 11.19 -5.50
CA SER A 65 -4.17 12.44 -5.41
C SER A 65 -5.68 12.23 -5.30
N HIS A 66 -6.16 11.01 -5.56
CA HIS A 66 -7.59 10.72 -5.59
C HIS A 66 -7.89 9.27 -5.22
N LEU A 67 -8.13 9.04 -3.93
CA LEU A 67 -8.50 7.73 -3.40
C LEU A 67 -9.69 7.84 -2.44
N HIS A 68 -10.66 6.94 -2.60
CA HIS A 68 -11.70 6.69 -1.59
C HIS A 68 -11.14 5.78 -0.49
N ILE A 69 -10.28 6.31 0.39
CA ILE A 69 -9.51 5.51 1.37
C ILE A 69 -10.38 4.66 2.29
N ILE A 70 -11.54 5.19 2.73
CA ILE A 70 -12.48 4.46 3.57
C ILE A 70 -13.06 3.26 2.81
N GLY A 71 -13.54 3.48 1.59
CA GLY A 71 -14.07 2.40 0.75
C GLY A 71 -13.02 1.35 0.40
N HIS A 72 -11.77 1.76 0.19
CA HIS A 72 -10.66 0.84 -0.04
C HIS A 72 -10.38 -0.03 1.19
N GLY A 73 -10.31 0.56 2.38
CA GLY A 73 -10.15 -0.16 3.63
C GLY A 73 -11.31 -1.14 3.90
N GLU A 74 -12.55 -0.69 3.67
CA GLU A 74 -13.73 -1.55 3.79
C GLU A 74 -13.65 -2.74 2.83
N LYS A 75 -13.29 -2.52 1.56
CA LYS A 75 -13.09 -3.60 0.58
C LYS A 75 -12.08 -4.66 1.05
N LEU A 76 -10.98 -4.26 1.66
CA LEU A 76 -9.95 -5.19 2.16
C LEU A 76 -10.44 -6.06 3.34
N ILE A 77 -11.44 -5.59 4.09
CA ILE A 77 -12.01 -6.31 5.24
C ILE A 77 -13.21 -7.17 4.81
N ARG A 78 -13.93 -6.76 3.76
CA ARG A 78 -15.08 -7.47 3.22
C ARG A 78 -14.67 -8.80 2.58
N LEU A 79 -15.61 -9.72 2.54
CA LEU A 79 -15.41 -11.02 1.89
C LEU A 79 -15.38 -10.84 0.37
N ASP A 80 -14.28 -11.23 -0.26
CA ASP A 80 -14.14 -11.21 -1.72
C ASP A 80 -14.89 -12.39 -2.35
N LEU A 81 -15.90 -12.08 -3.15
CA LEU A 81 -16.72 -13.06 -3.87
C LEU A 81 -16.46 -13.04 -5.40
N SER A 82 -15.40 -12.37 -5.85
CA SER A 82 -15.09 -12.21 -7.28
C SER A 82 -14.82 -13.51 -8.02
N ASN A 83 -14.37 -14.54 -7.29
CA ASN A 83 -14.05 -15.86 -7.84
C ASN A 83 -15.13 -16.91 -7.54
N MET A 84 -16.39 -16.51 -7.36
CA MET A 84 -17.52 -17.44 -7.20
C MET A 84 -18.16 -17.76 -8.55
N TYR A 85 -18.44 -19.04 -8.79
CA TYR A 85 -19.03 -19.55 -10.04
C TYR A 85 -20.41 -20.18 -9.83
N SER A 86 -20.97 -20.14 -8.62
CA SER A 86 -22.36 -20.50 -8.38
C SER A 86 -22.91 -19.88 -7.09
N ALA A 87 -24.23 -19.79 -7.00
CA ALA A 87 -24.91 -19.35 -5.78
C ALA A 87 -24.65 -20.30 -4.59
N GLU A 88 -24.52 -21.61 -4.85
CA GLU A 88 -24.24 -22.59 -3.79
C GLU A 88 -22.81 -22.47 -3.26
N GLU A 89 -21.83 -22.30 -4.15
CA GLU A 89 -20.44 -22.01 -3.74
C GLU A 89 -20.37 -20.76 -2.87
N MET A 90 -21.03 -19.67 -3.30
CA MET A 90 -21.10 -18.43 -2.54
C MET A 90 -21.74 -18.64 -1.16
N LYS A 91 -22.86 -19.37 -1.06
CA LYS A 91 -23.52 -19.68 0.22
C LYS A 91 -22.61 -20.45 1.17
N VAL A 92 -21.91 -21.47 0.66
CA VAL A 92 -20.95 -22.26 1.44
C VAL A 92 -19.83 -21.37 1.97
N HIS A 93 -19.30 -20.51 1.10
CA HIS A 93 -18.22 -19.59 1.45
C HIS A 93 -18.66 -18.58 2.52
N LEU A 94 -19.84 -17.96 2.35
CA LEU A 94 -20.42 -17.05 3.33
C LEU A 94 -20.61 -17.72 4.70
N LYS A 95 -21.17 -18.94 4.73
CA LYS A 95 -21.40 -19.67 5.97
C LYS A 95 -20.09 -19.99 6.70
N HIS A 96 -19.09 -20.47 5.98
CA HIS A 96 -17.77 -20.77 6.53
C HIS A 96 -17.09 -19.53 7.11
N SER A 97 -17.10 -18.42 6.36
CA SER A 97 -16.53 -17.15 6.80
C SER A 97 -17.24 -16.60 8.04
N TYR A 98 -18.57 -16.68 8.08
CA TYR A 98 -19.35 -16.26 9.26
C TYR A 98 -19.01 -17.10 10.50
N THR A 99 -18.88 -18.43 10.37
CA THR A 99 -18.54 -19.29 11.52
C THR A 99 -17.15 -19.05 12.10
N LYS A 100 -16.24 -18.46 11.32
CA LYS A 100 -14.87 -18.14 11.76
C LYS A 100 -14.76 -16.75 12.41
N GLN A 101 -15.79 -15.90 12.30
CA GLN A 101 -15.77 -14.59 12.94
C GLN A 101 -16.00 -14.72 14.44
N ALA A 102 -15.02 -14.24 15.22
CA ALA A 102 -15.05 -14.30 16.68
C ALA A 102 -16.13 -13.41 17.32
N ASN A 103 -16.62 -12.39 16.59
CA ASN A 103 -17.45 -11.32 17.14
C ASN A 103 -18.89 -11.26 16.59
N GLN A 104 -19.31 -12.24 15.77
CA GLN A 104 -20.69 -12.35 15.21
C GLN A 104 -21.25 -11.03 14.63
N GLN A 105 -20.39 -10.21 14.04
CA GLN A 105 -20.80 -8.98 13.37
C GLN A 105 -21.35 -9.26 11.97
N TRP A 106 -21.87 -8.23 11.32
CA TRP A 106 -22.30 -8.32 9.93
C TRP A 106 -21.15 -8.78 9.03
N LEU A 107 -21.38 -9.87 8.30
CA LEU A 107 -20.50 -10.30 7.22
C LEU A 107 -20.96 -9.62 5.93
N ILE A 108 -20.12 -8.73 5.41
CA ILE A 108 -20.35 -8.03 4.15
C ILE A 108 -19.42 -8.67 3.11
N GLY A 109 -20.01 -9.13 2.01
CA GLY A 109 -19.27 -9.66 0.86
C GLY A 109 -19.59 -8.87 -0.42
N GLU A 110 -18.61 -8.75 -1.30
CA GLU A 110 -18.73 -7.98 -2.54
C GLU A 110 -17.94 -8.62 -3.69
N GLY A 111 -18.13 -8.12 -4.91
CA GLY A 111 -17.35 -8.52 -6.08
C GLY A 111 -17.90 -9.70 -6.89
N TRP A 112 -18.98 -10.36 -6.43
CA TRP A 112 -19.62 -11.42 -7.19
C TRP A 112 -20.16 -10.93 -8.55
N ASN A 113 -20.15 -11.84 -9.53
CA ASN A 113 -20.65 -11.58 -10.87
C ASN A 113 -21.46 -12.80 -11.35
N GLU A 114 -22.76 -12.64 -11.50
CA GLU A 114 -23.69 -13.68 -11.95
C GLU A 114 -23.37 -14.22 -13.34
N ASN A 115 -22.65 -13.46 -14.17
CA ASN A 115 -22.26 -13.92 -15.50
C ASN A 115 -21.25 -15.08 -15.43
N ASN A 116 -20.60 -15.27 -14.29
CA ASN A 116 -19.73 -16.40 -14.02
C ASN A 116 -20.51 -17.69 -13.73
N PHE A 117 -21.84 -17.61 -13.53
CA PHE A 117 -22.63 -18.74 -13.04
C PHE A 117 -23.16 -19.56 -14.22
N PRO A 118 -22.83 -20.88 -14.32
CA PRO A 118 -23.20 -21.70 -15.47
C PRO A 118 -24.71 -21.80 -15.73
N ASP A 119 -25.52 -21.74 -14.68
CA ASP A 119 -26.98 -21.85 -14.77
C ASP A 119 -27.67 -20.52 -15.08
N ARG A 120 -26.94 -19.38 -15.03
CA ARG A 120 -27.44 -18.00 -15.17
C ARG A 120 -28.71 -17.73 -14.34
N LYS A 121 -28.93 -18.50 -13.28
CA LYS A 121 -30.11 -18.35 -12.44
C LYS A 121 -29.83 -17.32 -11.37
N PHE A 122 -30.32 -16.10 -11.58
CA PHE A 122 -30.76 -15.26 -10.48
C PHE A 122 -32.23 -14.91 -10.67
N SER A 123 -33.02 -15.13 -9.61
CA SER A 123 -34.44 -14.84 -9.57
C SER A 123 -34.68 -13.38 -9.97
N GLN A 124 -35.35 -13.16 -11.10
CA GLN A 124 -36.00 -11.89 -11.44
C GLN A 124 -37.21 -11.63 -10.53
N ASN A 125 -37.05 -11.74 -9.21
CA ASN A 125 -38.05 -11.21 -8.28
C ASN A 125 -37.84 -9.70 -8.19
N ARG A 126 -38.12 -9.03 -9.32
CA ARG A 126 -38.55 -7.63 -9.31
C ARG A 126 -39.83 -7.61 -8.49
N ILE A 127 -39.72 -7.21 -7.24
CA ILE A 127 -40.87 -6.68 -6.51
C ILE A 127 -41.28 -5.43 -7.29
N ARG A 128 -42.39 -5.53 -8.04
CA ARG A 128 -43.13 -4.37 -8.52
C ARG A 128 -43.98 -3.83 -7.39
#